data_AF-A0A1R3JPG7-F1
#
_entry.id   AF-A0A1R3JPG7-F1
#
_cell.length_a   1.000
_cell.length_b   1.000
_cell.length_c   1.000
_cell.angle_alpha   90.00
_cell.angle_beta   90.00
_cell.angle_gamma   90.00
#
_symmetry.space_group_name_H-M   'P 1'
#
loop_
_entity.id
_entity.type
_entity.pdbx_description
1 polymer ?
#
loop_
_entity_poly.entity_id
_entity_poly.type
_entity_poly.pdbx_seq_one_letter_code
_entity_poly.pdbx_strand_id
1 'polypeptide(L)'
;MDTLITKCKSAKKPLVVAGCVPQGSRDLKELEGVSIVGVQQIDRVVEVVEETLKGHEVRLMNRKTLPALDLPKVRKNKFVEILPINVGCLGACTYCKTKHARGHLGSYTVDGLVERVKTVIADGVKEIWLSSEDTGAYGIYIVWSTLDAKETFDVHFHGICRDIGVNLPILLKAIVAELPPDGSTMLRIGMTNPPFILEHLKEIAEVLCHPCVYSFLHVPVQSGSDAILTAMNREYTVSEFRTVVDTLTELVPGMQIATDIICGFPGETDEDFAQTVDLIKEYKFPQVHISQFYPRPGTPAARMKKVPSNIVKNRSRELTSVFEAFTPYNGMEGRVERIWITEIATDGIHLCVLISGLYFTSLLSKVGHTKGYVQVLVIAPESMLGTSAIAKITSVGRWSVFGEVIETLTQVNLKTVSKKVPNQDNCSPCSNQFESCACSKEPEPCSCGPDSSREHSVLEECTASMNGSRMEDRSNKNPIGWLLRKRRNHEHKKAENGGGPGLKKKLDWALGGWGIVDRALLVGSLVSFLMIVAVIIHLEFRNRF
;
A
#
# COMPACT_ATOMS: atom_id res chain seq x y z
N MET A 1 3.16 22.75 -19.07
CA MET A 1 3.86 21.65 -18.38
C MET A 1 3.85 20.45 -19.31
N ASP A 2 5.01 19.95 -19.71
CA ASP A 2 5.10 18.77 -20.56
C ASP A 2 4.82 17.51 -19.73
N THR A 3 3.57 17.04 -19.76
CA THR A 3 3.19 15.77 -19.13
C THR A 3 3.70 14.59 -19.95
N LEU A 4 3.80 13.40 -19.34
CA LEU A 4 4.12 12.16 -20.06
C LEU A 4 3.15 11.92 -21.22
N ILE A 5 1.86 12.19 -21.00
CA ILE A 5 0.80 12.09 -22.01
C ILE A 5 1.09 13.05 -23.17
N THR A 6 1.42 14.30 -22.89
CA THR A 6 1.76 15.31 -23.92
C THR A 6 2.97 14.87 -24.73
N LYS A 7 4.01 14.34 -24.08
CA LYS A 7 5.21 13.81 -24.76
C LYS A 7 4.90 12.63 -25.67
N CYS A 8 4.10 11.67 -25.20
CA CYS A 8 3.67 10.51 -25.99
C CYS A 8 2.82 10.91 -27.20
N LYS A 9 1.88 11.86 -27.01
CA LYS A 9 1.07 12.43 -28.10
C LYS A 9 1.95 13.12 -29.15
N SER A 10 2.90 13.96 -28.74
CA SER A 10 3.83 14.63 -29.65
C SER A 10 4.73 13.65 -30.42
N ALA A 11 5.10 12.53 -29.79
CA ALA A 11 5.85 11.45 -30.43
C ALA A 11 5.01 10.53 -31.32
N LYS A 12 3.70 10.79 -31.48
CA LYS A 12 2.74 9.98 -32.24
C LYS A 12 2.76 8.48 -31.86
N LYS A 13 3.02 8.20 -30.57
CA LYS A 13 2.97 6.83 -30.05
C LYS A 13 1.53 6.47 -29.67
N PRO A 14 1.04 5.27 -30.01
CA PRO A 14 -0.19 4.72 -29.44
C PRO A 14 -0.12 4.79 -27.91
N LEU A 15 -1.17 5.32 -27.28
CA LEU A 15 -1.18 5.61 -25.84
C LEU A 15 -2.45 5.06 -25.20
N VAL A 16 -2.24 4.22 -24.18
CA VAL A 16 -3.29 3.72 -23.30
C VAL A 16 -3.00 4.20 -21.88
N VAL A 17 -3.99 4.80 -21.23
CA VAL A 17 -3.92 5.23 -19.83
C VAL A 17 -4.79 4.31 -18.98
N ALA A 18 -4.18 3.64 -18.00
CA ALA A 18 -4.88 2.69 -17.14
C ALA A 18 -4.81 3.08 -15.66
N GLY A 19 -5.71 2.52 -14.85
CA GLY A 19 -5.63 2.56 -13.38
C GLY A 19 -6.63 3.50 -12.69
N CYS A 20 -6.37 3.81 -11.42
CA CYS A 20 -7.34 4.53 -10.57
C CYS A 20 -7.56 5.99 -10.99
N VAL A 21 -6.54 6.66 -11.53
CA VAL A 21 -6.60 8.08 -11.91
C VAL A 21 -7.65 8.34 -13.00
N PRO A 22 -7.60 7.68 -14.18
CA PRO A 22 -8.65 7.88 -15.19
C PRO A 22 -10.04 7.44 -14.70
N GLN A 23 -10.12 6.49 -13.77
CA GLN A 23 -11.39 6.01 -13.21
C GLN A 23 -12.05 7.01 -12.26
N GLY A 24 -11.27 7.61 -11.35
CA GLY A 24 -11.75 8.57 -10.36
C GLY A 24 -11.76 10.03 -10.82
N SER A 25 -11.21 10.33 -11.99
CA SER A 25 -11.12 11.66 -12.58
C SER A 25 -11.29 11.59 -14.10
N ARG A 26 -12.51 11.27 -14.54
CA ARG A 26 -12.86 11.00 -15.95
C ARG A 26 -12.77 12.23 -16.85
N ASP A 27 -13.02 13.41 -16.30
CA ASP A 27 -13.15 14.67 -17.06
C ASP A 27 -11.85 15.48 -17.15
N LEU A 28 -10.69 14.83 -16.96
CA LEU A 28 -9.39 15.48 -17.15
C LEU A 28 -9.15 15.73 -18.64
N LYS A 29 -8.93 17.00 -19.00
CA LYS A 29 -8.65 17.41 -20.39
C LYS A 29 -7.45 16.69 -20.99
N GLU A 30 -6.47 16.33 -20.18
CA GLU A 30 -5.28 15.60 -20.62
C GLU A 30 -5.63 14.21 -21.20
N LEU A 31 -6.75 13.61 -20.76
CA LEU A 31 -7.24 12.30 -21.19
C LEU A 31 -8.10 12.35 -22.46
N GLU A 32 -8.35 13.52 -23.05
CA GLU A 32 -9.03 13.62 -24.35
C GLU A 32 -8.15 13.04 -25.47
N GLY A 33 -8.69 12.25 -26.39
CA GLY A 33 -7.91 11.68 -27.49
C GLY A 33 -6.94 10.57 -27.05
N VAL A 34 -7.23 9.84 -25.97
CA VAL A 34 -6.38 8.78 -25.42
C VAL A 34 -7.25 7.59 -25.05
N SER A 35 -6.80 6.38 -25.38
CA SER A 35 -7.48 5.15 -24.96
C SER A 35 -7.32 4.90 -23.46
N ILE A 36 -8.35 4.36 -22.82
CA ILE A 36 -8.43 4.25 -21.36
C ILE A 36 -8.94 2.86 -20.95
N VAL A 37 -8.27 2.26 -19.96
CA VAL A 37 -8.73 1.04 -19.28
C VAL A 37 -8.91 1.30 -17.78
N GLY A 38 -10.13 1.10 -17.29
CA GLY A 38 -10.48 1.23 -15.88
C GLY A 38 -9.99 0.07 -15.02
N VAL A 39 -9.96 0.28 -13.71
CA VAL A 39 -9.48 -0.73 -12.73
C VAL A 39 -10.32 -1.99 -12.65
N GLN A 40 -11.58 -1.95 -13.13
CA GLN A 40 -12.51 -3.08 -13.10
C GLN A 40 -12.63 -3.80 -14.45
N GLN A 41 -11.89 -3.35 -15.48
CA GLN A 41 -11.94 -3.92 -16.83
C GLN A 41 -10.55 -4.34 -17.35
N ILE A 42 -9.65 -4.69 -16.43
CA ILE A 42 -8.28 -5.09 -16.77
C ILE A 42 -8.24 -6.39 -17.58
N ASP A 43 -9.29 -7.22 -17.50
CA ASP A 43 -9.53 -8.40 -18.34
C ASP A 43 -9.53 -8.07 -19.84
N ARG A 44 -9.88 -6.83 -20.21
CA ARG A 44 -9.97 -6.35 -21.59
C ARG A 44 -8.77 -5.50 -22.03
N VAL A 45 -7.65 -5.56 -21.30
CA VAL A 45 -6.46 -4.76 -21.64
C VAL A 45 -5.93 -5.04 -23.05
N VAL A 46 -6.00 -6.30 -23.50
CA VAL A 46 -5.54 -6.71 -24.84
C VAL A 46 -6.34 -6.01 -25.93
N GLU A 47 -7.67 -6.04 -25.81
CA GLU A 47 -8.58 -5.38 -26.75
C GLU A 47 -8.27 -3.88 -26.87
N VAL A 48 -8.10 -3.19 -25.73
CA VAL A 48 -7.81 -1.74 -25.76
C VAL A 48 -6.46 -1.46 -26.39
N VAL A 49 -5.45 -2.27 -26.13
CA VAL A 49 -4.13 -2.12 -26.76
C VAL A 49 -4.23 -2.33 -28.27
N GLU A 50 -4.87 -3.40 -28.73
CA GLU A 50 -5.00 -3.71 -30.15
C GLU A 50 -5.77 -2.63 -30.93
N GLU A 51 -6.89 -2.15 -30.40
CA GLU A 51 -7.65 -1.07 -31.01
C GLU A 51 -6.88 0.26 -31.02
N THR A 52 -6.11 0.55 -29.96
CA THR A 52 -5.26 1.74 -29.92
C THR A 52 -4.14 1.68 -30.94
N LEU A 53 -3.57 0.49 -31.19
CA LEU A 53 -2.56 0.28 -32.23
C LEU A 53 -3.12 0.50 -33.64
N LYS A 54 -4.41 0.22 -33.87
CA LYS A 54 -5.13 0.53 -35.12
C LYS A 54 -5.45 2.02 -35.29
N GLY A 55 -5.22 2.83 -34.26
CA GLY A 55 -5.50 4.27 -34.24
C GLY A 55 -6.89 4.63 -33.69
N HIS A 56 -7.61 3.68 -33.09
CA HIS A 56 -8.90 3.94 -32.45
C HIS A 56 -8.71 4.43 -31.01
N GLU A 57 -9.63 5.28 -30.55
CA GLU A 57 -9.76 5.65 -29.14
C GLU A 57 -10.79 4.74 -28.47
N VAL A 58 -10.37 3.96 -27.48
CA VAL A 58 -11.26 3.06 -26.73
C VAL A 58 -11.32 3.44 -25.27
N ARG A 59 -12.52 3.53 -24.70
CA ARG A 59 -12.74 3.85 -23.27
C ARG A 59 -13.52 2.75 -22.57
N LEU A 60 -12.83 1.92 -21.78
CA LEU A 60 -13.45 0.86 -20.99
C LEU A 60 -13.45 1.24 -19.50
N MET A 61 -14.53 1.87 -19.04
CA MET A 61 -14.65 2.44 -17.68
C MET A 61 -15.91 1.99 -16.93
N ASN A 62 -16.62 0.99 -17.48
CA ASN A 62 -17.83 0.43 -16.91
C ASN A 62 -17.54 -0.32 -15.62
N ARG A 63 -18.51 -0.31 -14.71
CA ARG A 63 -18.42 -1.11 -13.50
C ARG A 63 -18.76 -2.57 -13.83
N LYS A 64 -17.91 -3.49 -13.40
CA LYS A 64 -18.09 -4.94 -13.55
C LYS A 64 -17.94 -5.62 -12.18
N THR A 65 -18.28 -6.91 -12.16
CA THR A 65 -17.91 -7.85 -11.09
C THR A 65 -16.39 -7.88 -10.88
N LEU A 66 -15.96 -8.46 -9.77
CA LEU A 66 -14.54 -8.63 -9.45
C LEU A 66 -13.81 -9.36 -10.60
N PRO A 67 -12.60 -8.91 -10.99
CA PRO A 67 -11.79 -9.60 -12.00
C PRO A 67 -11.36 -10.98 -11.49
N ALA A 68 -11.14 -11.94 -12.39
CA ALA A 68 -10.74 -13.28 -11.98
C ALA A 68 -9.33 -13.29 -11.34
N LEU A 69 -9.10 -14.14 -10.34
CA LEU A 69 -7.83 -14.24 -9.61
C LEU A 69 -6.71 -14.93 -10.42
N ASP A 70 -7.10 -15.66 -11.46
CA ASP A 70 -6.27 -16.46 -12.36
C ASP A 70 -5.91 -15.74 -13.67
N LEU A 71 -6.24 -14.44 -13.79
CA LEU A 71 -5.83 -13.64 -14.95
C LEU A 71 -4.32 -13.77 -15.22
N PRO A 72 -3.90 -13.85 -16.50
CA PRO A 72 -2.49 -13.89 -16.86
C PRO A 72 -1.73 -12.71 -16.27
N LYS A 73 -0.65 -12.98 -15.54
CA LYS A 73 0.15 -11.96 -14.87
C LYS A 73 1.64 -12.25 -14.97
N VAL A 74 2.43 -11.19 -15.12
CA VAL A 74 3.89 -11.24 -15.04
C VAL A 74 4.30 -10.65 -13.70
N ARG A 75 4.93 -11.47 -12.84
CA ARG A 75 5.42 -11.02 -11.54
C ARG A 75 6.70 -10.22 -11.73
N LYS A 76 6.79 -9.05 -11.09
CA LYS A 76 8.04 -8.26 -11.05
C LYS A 76 9.13 -9.01 -10.27
N ASN A 77 8.74 -9.62 -9.15
CA ASN A 77 9.57 -10.55 -8.41
C ASN A 77 8.93 -11.94 -8.50
N LYS A 78 9.64 -12.91 -9.10
CA LYS A 78 9.13 -14.27 -9.29
C LYS A 78 8.81 -15.00 -7.98
N PHE A 79 9.39 -14.58 -6.86
CA PHE A 79 9.19 -15.18 -5.55
C PHE A 79 8.07 -14.53 -4.73
N VAL A 80 7.48 -13.44 -5.20
CA VAL A 80 6.44 -12.70 -4.47
C VAL A 80 5.13 -12.71 -5.26
N GLU A 81 4.07 -13.14 -4.61
CA GLU A 81 2.70 -13.03 -5.12
C GLU A 81 1.94 -11.93 -4.38
N ILE A 82 1.29 -11.03 -5.12
CA ILE A 82 0.37 -10.04 -4.53
C ILE A 82 -1.04 -10.54 -4.78
N LEU A 83 -1.70 -10.99 -3.71
CA LEU A 83 -3.02 -11.60 -3.77
C LEU A 83 -4.09 -10.61 -3.28
N PRO A 84 -4.89 -9.99 -4.17
CA PRO A 84 -5.99 -9.14 -3.75
C PRO A 84 -7.11 -10.00 -3.13
N ILE A 85 -7.46 -9.75 -1.87
CA ILE A 85 -8.53 -10.51 -1.17
C ILE A 85 -9.91 -9.84 -1.31
N ASN A 86 -9.92 -8.55 -1.57
CA ASN A 86 -11.10 -7.73 -1.84
C ASN A 86 -10.69 -6.50 -2.67
N VAL A 87 -11.68 -5.89 -3.33
CA VAL A 87 -11.53 -4.64 -4.09
C VAL A 87 -12.61 -3.66 -3.66
N GLY A 88 -12.25 -2.38 -3.62
CA GLY A 88 -13.15 -1.31 -3.20
C GLY A 88 -13.01 -1.02 -1.72
N CYS A 89 -13.74 0.00 -1.24
CA CYS A 89 -13.59 0.49 0.12
C CYS A 89 -14.94 0.86 0.72
N LEU A 90 -15.16 0.51 1.99
CA LEU A 90 -16.33 0.93 2.75
C LEU A 90 -16.23 2.40 3.20
N GLY A 91 -15.00 2.83 3.53
CA GLY A 91 -14.73 4.13 4.14
C GLY A 91 -15.23 5.34 3.34
N ALA A 92 -15.52 6.41 4.06
CA ALA A 92 -16.01 7.68 3.53
C ALA A 92 -15.06 8.85 3.86
N CYS A 93 -13.74 8.58 3.89
CA CYS A 93 -12.75 9.57 4.28
C CYS A 93 -12.82 10.84 3.42
N THR A 94 -12.74 12.01 4.06
CA THR A 94 -12.98 13.31 3.39
C THR A 94 -11.92 13.70 2.36
N TYR A 95 -10.77 13.03 2.33
CA TYR A 95 -9.65 13.31 1.43
C TYR A 95 -9.39 12.22 0.39
N CYS A 96 -9.94 11.02 0.58
CA CYS A 96 -9.58 9.85 -0.20
C CYS A 96 -10.46 9.72 -1.46
N LYS A 97 -9.86 9.23 -2.56
CA LYS A 97 -10.58 8.95 -3.83
C LYS A 97 -10.79 7.47 -4.10
N THR A 98 -10.36 6.60 -3.20
CA THR A 98 -10.39 5.15 -3.41
C THR A 98 -11.78 4.63 -3.72
N LYS A 99 -12.82 4.97 -2.93
CA LYS A 99 -14.21 4.56 -3.19
C LYS A 99 -14.75 5.08 -4.53
N HIS A 100 -14.33 6.28 -4.95
CA HIS A 100 -14.71 6.84 -6.25
C HIS A 100 -14.07 6.07 -7.41
N ALA A 101 -12.80 5.67 -7.26
CA ALA A 101 -12.05 4.97 -8.30
C ALA A 101 -12.35 3.46 -8.34
N ARG A 102 -12.37 2.78 -7.20
CA ARG A 102 -12.48 1.32 -7.10
C ARG A 102 -13.89 0.82 -6.77
N GLY A 103 -14.79 1.71 -6.38
CA GLY A 103 -16.17 1.38 -6.07
C GLY A 103 -16.37 0.87 -4.64
N HIS A 104 -17.53 0.25 -4.44
CA HIS A 104 -17.89 -0.41 -3.19
C HIS A 104 -17.08 -1.68 -3.01
N LEU A 105 -16.91 -2.06 -1.75
CA LEU A 105 -16.23 -3.27 -1.34
C LEU A 105 -16.90 -4.51 -1.97
N GLY A 106 -16.09 -5.36 -2.59
CA GLY A 106 -16.42 -6.73 -2.98
C GLY A 106 -15.26 -7.65 -2.62
N SER A 107 -15.58 -8.75 -1.94
CA SER A 107 -14.61 -9.76 -1.48
C SER A 107 -14.63 -10.99 -2.40
N TYR A 108 -13.47 -11.62 -2.59
CA TYR A 108 -13.40 -12.94 -3.22
C TYR A 108 -13.87 -14.03 -2.26
N THR A 109 -14.20 -15.21 -2.77
CA THR A 109 -14.53 -16.37 -1.93
C THR A 109 -13.28 -16.96 -1.28
N VAL A 110 -13.44 -17.57 -0.11
CA VAL A 110 -12.34 -18.25 0.59
C VAL A 110 -11.73 -19.35 -0.29
N ASP A 111 -12.56 -20.18 -0.91
CA ASP A 111 -12.10 -21.27 -1.78
C ASP A 111 -11.29 -20.75 -2.97
N GLY A 112 -11.75 -19.66 -3.61
CA GLY A 112 -11.02 -19.06 -4.74
C GLY A 112 -9.66 -18.50 -4.33
N LEU A 113 -9.55 -17.92 -3.13
CA LEU A 113 -8.29 -17.42 -2.58
C LEU A 113 -7.36 -18.57 -2.17
N VAL A 114 -7.89 -19.61 -1.54
CA VAL A 114 -7.15 -20.82 -1.15
C VAL A 114 -6.61 -21.55 -2.38
N GLU A 115 -7.42 -21.75 -3.41
CA GLU A 115 -6.97 -22.39 -4.65
C GLU A 115 -5.87 -21.57 -5.33
N ARG A 116 -5.99 -20.24 -5.28
CA ARG A 116 -4.95 -19.36 -5.79
C ARG A 116 -3.65 -19.49 -4.97
N VAL A 117 -3.73 -19.56 -3.65
CA VAL A 117 -2.58 -19.79 -2.76
C VAL A 117 -1.87 -21.10 -3.11
N LYS A 118 -2.62 -22.21 -3.27
CA LYS A 118 -2.08 -23.51 -3.68
C LYS A 118 -1.33 -23.42 -5.00
N THR A 119 -1.93 -22.78 -5.99
CA THR A 119 -1.35 -22.61 -7.32
C THR A 119 -0.01 -21.85 -7.25
N VAL A 120 0.05 -20.74 -6.51
CA VAL A 120 1.27 -19.92 -6.48
C VAL A 120 2.39 -20.53 -5.64
N ILE A 121 2.06 -21.33 -4.61
CA ILE A 121 3.04 -22.14 -3.89
C ILE A 121 3.66 -23.16 -4.85
N ALA A 122 2.84 -23.82 -5.68
CA ALA A 122 3.31 -24.75 -6.71
C ALA A 122 4.18 -24.06 -7.78
N ASP A 123 3.91 -22.79 -8.11
CA ASP A 123 4.76 -21.97 -8.99
C ASP A 123 6.14 -21.63 -8.38
N GLY A 124 6.36 -21.94 -7.09
CA GLY A 124 7.61 -21.67 -6.37
C GLY A 124 7.69 -20.29 -5.69
N VAL A 125 6.54 -19.62 -5.48
CA VAL A 125 6.46 -18.38 -4.69
C VAL A 125 6.90 -18.64 -3.25
N LYS A 126 7.60 -17.66 -2.66
CA LYS A 126 8.13 -17.70 -1.28
C LYS A 126 7.47 -16.68 -0.37
N GLU A 127 6.83 -15.67 -0.93
CA GLU A 127 6.05 -14.71 -0.16
C GLU A 127 4.70 -14.44 -0.83
N ILE A 128 3.63 -14.54 -0.04
CA ILE A 128 2.27 -14.20 -0.45
C ILE A 128 1.87 -12.95 0.31
N TRP A 129 1.67 -11.85 -0.41
CA TRP A 129 1.26 -10.57 0.16
C TRP A 129 -0.23 -10.37 -0.08
N LEU A 130 -1.02 -10.47 0.98
CA LEU A 130 -2.44 -10.13 0.91
C LEU A 130 -2.58 -8.64 0.68
N SER A 131 -3.39 -8.27 -0.32
CA SER A 131 -3.59 -6.89 -0.72
C SER A 131 -5.06 -6.51 -0.66
N SER A 132 -5.29 -5.27 -0.23
CA SER A 132 -6.61 -4.67 -0.12
C SER A 132 -6.48 -3.16 0.05
N GLU A 133 -7.59 -2.44 -0.17
CA GLU A 133 -7.79 -1.11 0.39
C GLU A 133 -7.88 -1.11 1.91
N ASP A 134 -8.43 -2.19 2.48
CA ASP A 134 -8.55 -2.46 3.91
C ASP A 134 -8.79 -3.96 4.11
N THR A 135 -7.77 -4.68 4.59
CA THR A 135 -7.89 -6.13 4.78
C THR A 135 -8.86 -6.49 5.90
N GLY A 136 -8.96 -5.64 6.93
CA GLY A 136 -9.88 -5.87 8.06
C GLY A 136 -11.33 -5.94 7.62
N ALA A 137 -11.68 -5.23 6.54
CA ALA A 137 -13.03 -5.22 6.00
C ALA A 137 -13.37 -6.47 5.14
N TYR A 138 -12.46 -7.43 4.96
CA TYR A 138 -12.76 -8.63 4.18
C TYR A 138 -13.97 -9.38 4.73
N GLY A 139 -14.86 -9.78 3.81
CA GLY A 139 -16.10 -10.49 4.16
C GLY A 139 -17.31 -9.58 4.36
N ILE A 140 -17.09 -8.28 4.58
CA ILE A 140 -18.16 -7.29 4.73
C ILE A 140 -18.67 -6.87 3.35
N TYR A 141 -19.98 -6.65 3.21
CA TYR A 141 -20.57 -5.97 2.06
C TYR A 141 -21.78 -5.13 2.47
N ILE A 142 -22.08 -4.09 1.68
CA ILE A 142 -23.28 -3.27 1.91
C ILE A 142 -24.43 -3.86 1.09
N VAL A 143 -25.52 -4.25 1.75
CA VAL A 143 -26.79 -4.49 1.08
C VAL A 143 -27.60 -3.21 1.08
N TRP A 144 -27.87 -2.71 -0.12
CA TRP A 144 -28.88 -1.67 -0.32
C TRP A 144 -30.24 -2.36 -0.38
N SER A 145 -30.96 -2.31 0.73
CA SER A 145 -32.36 -2.74 0.80
C SER A 145 -33.24 -1.55 0.41
N THR A 146 -34.17 -1.75 -0.53
CA THR A 146 -35.28 -0.82 -0.82
C THR A 146 -36.52 -1.13 0.03
N LEU A 147 -36.37 -1.79 1.18
CA LEU A 147 -37.50 -2.03 2.07
C LEU A 147 -37.91 -0.71 2.73
N ASP A 148 -39.14 -0.32 2.44
CA ASP A 148 -39.94 0.74 3.04
C ASP A 148 -39.71 2.19 2.60
N ALA A 149 -39.76 2.40 1.27
CA ALA A 149 -40.30 3.66 0.73
C ALA A 149 -41.85 3.66 0.80
N LYS A 150 -42.42 3.61 2.01
CA LYS A 150 -43.81 4.00 2.25
C LYS A 150 -43.81 5.21 3.18
N GLU A 151 -44.12 6.35 2.57
CA GLU A 151 -44.62 7.57 3.23
C GLU A 151 -43.82 8.06 4.45
N THR A 152 -42.61 8.56 4.24
CA THR A 152 -42.09 9.70 5.03
C THR A 152 -40.90 10.31 4.30
N PHE A 153 -40.89 11.63 4.22
CA PHE A 153 -39.92 12.45 3.49
C PHE A 153 -38.60 12.58 4.28
N ASP A 154 -38.07 11.48 4.78
CA ASP A 154 -36.80 11.41 5.52
C ASP A 154 -36.02 10.15 5.10
N VAL A 155 -35.24 10.29 4.02
CA VAL A 155 -34.44 9.20 3.47
C VAL A 155 -33.14 9.09 4.27
N HIS A 156 -33.21 8.49 5.46
CA HIS A 156 -32.01 7.98 6.14
C HIS A 156 -31.57 6.70 5.43
N PHE A 157 -30.62 6.83 4.49
CA PHE A 157 -29.93 5.70 3.87
C PHE A 157 -29.12 4.92 4.91
N HIS A 158 -29.75 3.98 5.61
CA HIS A 158 -29.04 2.97 6.40
C HIS A 158 -28.64 1.82 5.47
N GLY A 159 -27.40 1.85 4.97
CA GLY A 159 -26.80 0.65 4.38
C GLY A 159 -26.59 -0.38 5.49
N ILE A 160 -27.23 -1.54 5.40
CA ILE A 160 -26.97 -2.64 6.32
C ILE A 160 -25.69 -3.32 5.86
N CYS A 161 -24.63 -3.24 6.67
CA CYS A 161 -23.46 -4.10 6.53
C CYS A 161 -23.93 -5.54 6.75
N ARG A 162 -23.85 -6.39 5.72
CA ARG A 162 -24.00 -7.83 5.84
C ARG A 162 -22.67 -8.49 5.53
N ASP A 163 -22.43 -9.64 6.12
CA ASP A 163 -21.24 -10.43 5.86
C ASP A 163 -21.55 -11.54 4.87
N ILE A 164 -20.62 -11.88 3.97
CA ILE A 164 -20.75 -13.06 3.09
C ILE A 164 -20.68 -14.39 3.87
N GLY A 165 -20.93 -14.35 5.18
CA GLY A 165 -20.79 -15.46 6.11
C GLY A 165 -19.34 -15.79 6.50
N VAL A 166 -18.37 -14.97 6.10
CA VAL A 166 -16.94 -15.12 6.43
C VAL A 166 -16.32 -13.78 6.82
N ASN A 167 -15.20 -13.82 7.52
CA ASN A 167 -14.41 -12.66 7.94
C ASN A 167 -12.90 -12.89 7.71
N LEU A 168 -12.08 -11.88 7.99
CA LEU A 168 -10.63 -11.96 7.80
C LEU A 168 -9.98 -13.12 8.59
N PRO A 169 -10.26 -13.35 9.89
CA PRO A 169 -9.73 -14.50 10.62
C PRO A 169 -10.00 -15.85 9.96
N ILE A 170 -11.22 -16.10 9.47
CA ILE A 170 -11.58 -17.35 8.80
C ILE A 170 -10.73 -17.55 7.54
N LEU A 171 -10.60 -16.51 6.71
CA LEU A 171 -9.74 -16.56 5.52
C LEU A 171 -8.28 -16.83 5.89
N LEU A 172 -7.74 -16.11 6.87
CA LEU A 172 -6.36 -16.26 7.29
C LEU A 172 -6.07 -17.68 7.80
N LYS A 173 -6.95 -18.25 8.63
CA LYS A 173 -6.83 -19.63 9.10
C LYS A 173 -6.86 -20.64 7.94
N ALA A 174 -7.75 -20.43 6.96
CA ALA A 174 -7.81 -21.26 5.77
C ALA A 174 -6.53 -21.17 4.91
N ILE A 175 -5.96 -19.98 4.71
CA ILE A 175 -4.71 -19.79 3.97
C ILE A 175 -3.53 -20.41 4.71
N VAL A 176 -3.43 -20.19 6.03
CA VAL A 176 -2.33 -20.71 6.86
C VAL A 176 -2.29 -22.23 6.85
N ALA A 177 -3.45 -22.90 6.82
CA ALA A 177 -3.54 -24.36 6.72
C ALA A 177 -2.90 -24.92 5.43
N GLU A 178 -2.76 -24.10 4.40
CA GLU A 178 -2.21 -24.49 3.09
C GLU A 178 -0.74 -24.07 2.92
N LEU A 179 -0.16 -23.35 3.90
CA LEU A 179 1.24 -22.96 3.86
C LEU A 179 2.16 -24.16 4.16
N PRO A 180 3.33 -24.26 3.50
CA PRO A 180 4.28 -25.33 3.73
C PRO A 180 4.76 -25.38 5.20
N PRO A 181 4.73 -26.55 5.86
CA PRO A 181 5.11 -26.67 7.27
C PRO A 181 6.61 -26.47 7.52
N ASP A 182 7.44 -26.52 6.47
CA ASP A 182 8.87 -26.21 6.52
C ASP A 182 9.17 -24.70 6.64
N GLY A 183 8.14 -23.86 6.58
CA GLY A 183 8.26 -22.40 6.59
C GLY A 183 9.00 -21.85 5.38
N SER A 184 8.98 -22.56 4.24
CA SER A 184 9.61 -22.08 3.01
C SER A 184 8.83 -20.95 2.33
N THR A 185 7.55 -20.76 2.69
CA THR A 185 6.69 -19.70 2.16
C THR A 185 6.10 -18.88 3.30
N MET A 186 6.19 -17.57 3.20
CA MET A 186 5.67 -16.62 4.19
C MET A 186 4.42 -15.91 3.70
N LEU A 187 3.47 -15.69 4.62
CA LEU A 187 2.29 -14.86 4.42
C LEU A 187 2.53 -13.48 5.04
N ARG A 188 2.26 -12.43 4.26
CA ARG A 188 2.22 -11.05 4.73
C ARG A 188 0.79 -10.55 4.67
N ILE A 189 0.26 -10.11 5.81
CA ILE A 189 -1.05 -9.47 5.89
C ILE A 189 -0.91 -8.02 5.40
N GLY A 190 -1.89 -7.58 4.62
CA GLY A 190 -1.95 -6.23 4.08
C GLY A 190 -2.28 -5.16 5.12
N MET A 191 -2.49 -3.94 4.65
CA MET A 191 -2.89 -2.82 5.49
C MET A 191 -4.34 -2.98 5.96
N THR A 192 -4.58 -2.65 7.23
CA THR A 192 -5.91 -2.69 7.87
C THR A 192 -6.17 -1.42 8.65
N ASN A 193 -7.42 -0.92 8.66
CA ASN A 193 -7.78 0.19 9.52
C ASN A 193 -8.29 -0.30 10.88
N PRO A 194 -8.15 0.49 11.97
CA PRO A 194 -8.59 0.12 13.31
C PRO A 194 -10.03 -0.42 13.43
N PRO A 195 -11.07 0.21 12.83
CA PRO A 195 -12.47 -0.17 13.09
C PRO A 195 -12.76 -1.65 12.85
N PHE A 196 -12.24 -2.21 11.76
CA PHE A 196 -12.55 -3.58 11.35
C PHE A 196 -11.64 -4.63 12.00
N ILE A 197 -10.44 -4.24 12.46
CA ILE A 197 -9.53 -5.17 13.12
C ILE A 197 -9.82 -5.30 14.62
N LEU A 198 -10.36 -4.27 15.26
CA LEU A 198 -10.63 -4.23 16.70
C LEU A 198 -11.45 -5.43 17.19
N GLU A 199 -12.47 -5.83 16.43
CA GLU A 199 -13.37 -6.95 16.77
C GLU A 199 -12.69 -8.33 16.68
N HIS A 200 -11.53 -8.42 16.03
CA HIS A 200 -10.85 -9.67 15.70
C HIS A 200 -9.37 -9.70 16.14
N LEU A 201 -8.98 -8.82 17.06
CA LEU A 201 -7.57 -8.63 17.43
C LEU A 201 -6.90 -9.92 17.95
N LYS A 202 -7.60 -10.71 18.77
CA LYS A 202 -7.03 -11.92 19.38
C LYS A 202 -6.81 -13.01 18.35
N GLU A 203 -7.76 -13.22 17.46
CA GLU A 203 -7.70 -14.20 16.38
C GLU A 203 -6.65 -13.81 15.33
N ILE A 204 -6.49 -12.52 15.06
CA ILE A 204 -5.44 -12.02 14.17
C ILE A 204 -4.07 -12.15 14.84
N ALA A 205 -3.95 -11.87 16.13
CA ALA A 205 -2.72 -12.11 16.88
C ALA A 205 -2.32 -13.60 16.87
N GLU A 206 -3.27 -14.51 17.04
CA GLU A 206 -3.07 -15.96 16.93
C GLU A 206 -2.46 -16.33 15.57
N VAL A 207 -3.02 -15.79 14.48
CA VAL A 207 -2.49 -16.00 13.12
C VAL A 207 -1.09 -15.40 12.96
N LEU A 208 -0.85 -14.19 13.43
CA LEU A 208 0.46 -13.51 13.34
C LEU A 208 1.57 -14.25 14.11
N CYS A 209 1.21 -15.02 15.14
CA CYS A 209 2.13 -15.89 15.85
C CYS A 209 2.59 -17.11 15.02
N HIS A 210 1.84 -17.50 13.99
CA HIS A 210 2.17 -18.66 13.15
C HIS A 210 3.59 -18.53 12.53
N PRO A 211 4.39 -19.62 12.44
CA PRO A 211 5.76 -19.57 11.92
C PRO A 211 5.87 -19.10 10.47
N CYS A 212 4.84 -19.35 9.66
CA CYS A 212 4.79 -18.96 8.24
C CYS A 212 4.07 -17.63 8.00
N VAL A 213 3.83 -16.83 9.04
CA VAL A 213 3.21 -15.51 8.92
C VAL A 213 4.18 -14.48 9.48
N TYR A 214 4.36 -13.37 8.77
CA TYR A 214 5.19 -12.28 9.27
C TYR A 214 4.52 -11.64 10.48
N SER A 215 5.27 -11.40 11.55
CA SER A 215 4.87 -10.60 12.71
C SER A 215 4.98 -9.10 12.38
N PHE A 216 4.30 -8.71 11.30
CA PHE A 216 4.29 -7.36 10.76
C PHE A 216 2.86 -7.00 10.34
N LEU A 217 2.42 -5.79 10.67
CA LEU A 217 1.14 -5.26 10.21
C LEU A 217 1.22 -3.76 9.93
N HIS A 218 0.55 -3.33 8.87
CA HIS A 218 0.43 -1.92 8.56
C HIS A 218 -0.93 -1.40 9.06
N VAL A 219 -0.91 -0.52 10.07
CA VAL A 219 -2.10 0.08 10.68
C VAL A 219 -1.97 1.61 10.58
N PRO A 220 -2.66 2.28 9.65
CA PRO A 220 -2.49 3.69 9.43
C PRO A 220 -3.33 4.53 10.41
N VAL A 221 -2.68 5.34 11.24
CA VAL A 221 -3.38 6.25 12.17
C VAL A 221 -3.82 7.54 11.47
N GLN A 222 -3.04 8.02 10.50
CA GLN A 222 -3.20 9.28 9.74
C GLN A 222 -2.94 10.57 10.53
N SER A 223 -3.41 10.66 11.78
CA SER A 223 -3.18 11.79 12.68
C SER A 223 -3.24 11.35 14.14
N GLY A 224 -2.45 11.98 15.00
CA GLY A 224 -2.52 11.76 16.45
C GLY A 224 -3.55 12.64 17.18
N SER A 225 -4.42 13.36 16.46
CA SER A 225 -5.50 14.18 17.03
C SER A 225 -6.88 13.67 16.62
N ASP A 226 -7.73 13.37 17.60
CA ASP A 226 -9.12 12.95 17.37
C ASP A 226 -9.97 13.99 16.65
N ALA A 227 -9.68 15.28 16.85
CA ALA A 227 -10.35 16.36 16.13
C ALA A 227 -10.06 16.28 14.62
N ILE A 228 -8.81 15.96 14.26
CA ILE A 228 -8.39 15.78 12.87
C ILE A 228 -8.86 14.44 12.30
N LEU A 229 -8.84 13.35 13.08
CA LEU A 229 -9.43 12.08 12.66
C LEU A 229 -10.92 12.22 12.35
N THR A 230 -11.66 12.94 13.20
CA THR A 230 -13.08 13.26 12.97
C THR A 230 -13.25 14.10 11.69
N ALA A 231 -12.43 15.13 11.48
CA ALA A 231 -12.48 15.96 10.27
C ALA A 231 -12.07 15.18 8.99
N MET A 232 -11.23 14.17 9.14
CA MET A 232 -10.89 13.19 8.11
C MET A 232 -12.04 12.21 7.82
N ASN A 233 -13.09 12.19 8.66
CA ASN A 233 -14.15 11.20 8.69
C ASN A 233 -13.59 9.78 8.86
N ARG A 234 -12.74 9.61 9.88
CA ARG A 234 -12.30 8.30 10.39
C ARG A 234 -13.30 7.84 11.45
N GLU A 235 -13.65 6.57 11.39
CA GLU A 235 -14.58 5.91 12.33
C GLU A 235 -13.83 5.27 13.51
N TYR A 236 -12.71 5.87 13.89
CA TYR A 236 -11.89 5.46 15.03
C TYR A 236 -11.18 6.67 15.65
N THR A 237 -10.76 6.49 16.89
CA THR A 237 -10.02 7.43 17.73
C THR A 237 -8.57 7.00 17.90
N VAL A 238 -7.75 7.89 18.44
CA VAL A 238 -6.35 7.61 18.81
C VAL A 238 -6.29 6.53 19.89
N SER A 239 -7.21 6.50 20.85
CA SER A 239 -7.26 5.47 21.90
C SER A 239 -7.56 4.07 21.35
N GLU A 240 -8.45 3.96 20.37
CA GLU A 240 -8.72 2.71 19.65
C GLU A 240 -7.51 2.26 18.84
N PHE A 241 -6.81 3.19 18.16
CA PHE A 241 -5.54 2.88 17.50
C PHE A 241 -4.50 2.36 18.50
N ARG A 242 -4.34 3.01 19.65
CA ARG A 242 -3.46 2.56 20.74
C ARG A 242 -3.82 1.14 21.19
N THR A 243 -5.10 0.87 21.39
CA THR A 243 -5.60 -0.46 21.77
C THR A 243 -5.17 -1.54 20.77
N VAL A 244 -5.24 -1.27 19.46
CA VAL A 244 -4.74 -2.19 18.42
C VAL A 244 -3.24 -2.42 18.56
N VAL A 245 -2.46 -1.35 18.67
CA VAL A 245 -0.99 -1.42 18.75
C VAL A 245 -0.53 -2.15 20.00
N ASP A 246 -1.08 -1.79 21.16
CA ASP A 246 -0.70 -2.35 22.46
C ASP A 246 -1.05 -3.84 22.52
N THR A 247 -2.28 -4.21 22.12
CA THR A 247 -2.73 -5.61 22.13
C THR A 247 -1.90 -6.49 21.22
N LEU A 248 -1.60 -6.03 20.00
CA LEU A 248 -0.78 -6.81 19.05
C LEU A 248 0.66 -6.94 19.52
N THR A 249 1.23 -5.88 20.12
CA THR A 249 2.59 -5.89 20.65
C THR A 249 2.73 -6.81 21.86
N GLU A 250 1.69 -6.89 22.70
CA GLU A 250 1.63 -7.80 23.85
C GLU A 250 1.49 -9.27 23.42
N LEU A 251 0.59 -9.55 22.48
CA LEU A 251 0.24 -10.92 22.11
C LEU A 251 1.17 -11.55 21.06
N VAL A 252 1.85 -10.75 20.23
CA VAL A 252 2.67 -11.24 19.11
C VAL A 252 4.15 -10.94 19.37
N PRO A 253 4.98 -11.96 19.65
CA PRO A 253 6.41 -11.77 19.86
C PRO A 253 7.10 -11.14 18.65
N GLY A 254 7.84 -10.05 18.87
CA GLY A 254 8.59 -9.37 17.82
C GLY A 254 7.71 -8.61 16.82
N MET A 255 6.47 -8.26 17.20
CA MET A 255 5.55 -7.49 16.37
C MET A 255 6.19 -6.20 15.85
N GLN A 256 6.06 -5.95 14.56
CA GLN A 256 6.46 -4.70 13.90
C GLN A 256 5.23 -4.04 13.30
N ILE A 257 4.99 -2.77 13.65
CA ILE A 257 3.84 -2.02 13.14
C ILE A 257 4.34 -0.87 12.27
N ALA A 258 3.81 -0.80 11.05
CA ALA A 258 3.95 0.37 10.20
C ALA A 258 2.72 1.27 10.34
N THR A 259 2.88 2.58 10.13
CA THR A 259 1.75 3.51 10.11
C THR A 259 1.91 4.62 9.07
N ASP A 260 0.81 5.24 8.68
CA ASP A 260 0.77 6.38 7.76
C ASP A 260 0.37 7.64 8.53
N ILE A 261 0.96 8.79 8.18
CA ILE A 261 0.59 10.12 8.69
C ILE A 261 0.35 11.09 7.52
N ILE A 262 -0.68 11.93 7.63
CA ILE A 262 -0.95 13.03 6.71
C ILE A 262 -0.76 14.35 7.46
N CYS A 263 0.37 15.02 7.24
CA CYS A 263 0.63 16.33 7.79
C CYS A 263 -0.12 17.42 7.01
N GLY A 264 -0.64 18.42 7.73
CA GLY A 264 -1.24 19.60 7.13
C GLY A 264 -2.66 19.39 6.62
N PHE A 265 -3.39 18.45 7.21
CA PHE A 265 -4.81 18.27 6.91
C PHE A 265 -5.57 19.61 7.14
N PRO A 266 -6.57 19.97 6.31
CA PRO A 266 -7.31 21.21 6.49
C PRO A 266 -7.92 21.34 7.89
N GLY A 267 -7.51 22.37 8.62
CA GLY A 267 -7.93 22.60 10.01
C GLY A 267 -6.90 22.23 11.09
N GLU A 268 -5.83 21.51 10.75
CA GLU A 268 -4.79 21.06 11.70
C GLU A 268 -4.09 22.23 12.41
N THR A 269 -4.25 22.30 13.73
CA THR A 269 -3.57 23.28 14.60
C THR A 269 -2.17 22.82 15.01
N ASP A 270 -1.44 23.67 15.74
CA ASP A 270 -0.12 23.30 16.25
C ASP A 270 -0.23 22.27 17.39
N GLU A 271 -1.30 22.34 18.18
CA GLU A 271 -1.63 21.36 19.23
C GLU A 271 -1.97 19.99 18.63
N ASP A 272 -2.75 19.95 17.55
CA ASP A 272 -3.06 18.70 16.83
C ASP A 272 -1.79 18.02 16.29
N PHE A 273 -0.89 18.83 15.74
CA PHE A 273 0.38 18.34 15.23
C PHE A 273 1.30 17.87 16.36
N ALA A 274 1.33 18.57 17.50
CA ALA A 274 2.08 18.15 18.68
C ALA A 274 1.63 16.77 19.18
N GLN A 275 0.31 16.51 19.26
CA GLN A 275 -0.23 15.19 19.62
C GLN A 275 0.24 14.08 18.65
N THR A 276 0.32 14.40 17.36
CA THR A 276 0.86 13.47 16.35
C THR A 276 2.34 13.17 16.58
N VAL A 277 3.14 14.18 16.88
CA VAL A 277 4.56 14.02 17.20
C VAL A 277 4.75 13.18 18.46
N ASP A 278 3.95 13.42 19.50
CA ASP A 278 4.02 12.69 20.76
C ASP A 278 3.67 11.21 20.59
N LEU A 279 2.63 10.89 19.82
CA LEU A 279 2.28 9.50 19.48
C LEU A 279 3.44 8.77 18.80
N ILE A 280 4.12 9.43 17.86
CA ILE A 280 5.26 8.84 17.13
C ILE A 280 6.48 8.67 18.06
N LYS A 281 6.72 9.59 18.99
CA LYS A 281 7.80 9.47 20.01
C LYS A 281 7.54 8.36 21.02
N GLU A 282 6.29 8.12 21.36
CA GLU A 282 5.88 7.10 22.33
C GLU A 282 6.12 5.70 21.76
N TYR A 283 5.56 5.41 20.58
CA TYR A 283 5.60 4.08 20.00
C TYR A 283 6.87 3.77 19.21
N LYS A 284 7.58 4.80 18.72
CA LYS A 284 8.83 4.66 17.94
C LYS A 284 8.73 3.62 16.83
N PHE A 285 7.65 3.68 16.06
CA PHE A 285 7.36 2.72 15.00
C PHE A 285 8.58 2.54 14.06
N PRO A 286 8.91 1.31 13.63
CA PRO A 286 10.00 1.05 12.70
C PRO A 286 9.78 1.74 11.34
N GLN A 287 8.52 1.85 10.91
CA GLN A 287 8.11 2.39 9.62
C GLN A 287 6.97 3.40 9.81
N VAL A 288 7.19 4.64 9.38
CA VAL A 288 6.19 5.70 9.36
C VAL A 288 6.19 6.35 7.97
N HIS A 289 5.10 6.24 7.23
CA HIS A 289 4.96 6.93 5.95
C HIS A 289 4.39 8.33 6.16
N ILE A 290 5.26 9.33 6.08
CA ILE A 290 4.89 10.73 6.28
C ILE A 290 4.53 11.33 4.93
N SER A 291 3.27 11.76 4.79
CA SER A 291 2.77 12.42 3.59
C SER A 291 2.26 13.82 3.89
N GLN A 292 2.32 14.71 2.90
CA GLN A 292 1.70 16.04 3.00
C GLN A 292 0.29 15.97 2.42
N PHE A 293 -0.67 16.62 3.07
CA PHE A 293 -2.02 16.71 2.54
C PHE A 293 -2.02 17.32 1.13
N TYR A 294 -2.66 16.61 0.20
CA TYR A 294 -2.88 17.09 -1.15
C TYR A 294 -4.37 17.15 -1.45
N PRO A 295 -4.94 18.34 -1.78
CA PRO A 295 -6.36 18.48 -2.06
C PRO A 295 -6.71 17.77 -3.38
N ARG A 296 -7.52 16.73 -3.29
CA ARG A 296 -7.99 15.96 -4.45
C ARG A 296 -9.31 16.55 -4.97
N PRO A 297 -9.42 16.99 -6.24
CA PRO A 297 -10.66 17.60 -6.76
C PRO A 297 -11.88 16.71 -6.56
N GLY A 298 -12.98 17.27 -6.03
CA GLY A 298 -14.23 16.53 -5.77
C GLY A 298 -14.36 15.96 -4.35
N THR A 299 -13.27 15.89 -3.57
CA THR A 299 -13.38 15.43 -2.17
C THR A 299 -13.85 16.54 -1.23
N PRO A 300 -14.51 16.24 -0.10
CA PRO A 300 -14.90 17.25 0.89
C PRO A 300 -13.72 18.09 1.40
N ALA A 301 -12.58 17.44 1.72
CA ALA A 301 -11.39 18.12 2.23
C ALA A 301 -10.77 19.11 1.24
N ALA A 302 -10.99 18.94 -0.07
CA ALA A 302 -10.50 19.89 -1.06
C ALA A 302 -11.16 21.27 -0.97
N ARG A 303 -12.37 21.35 -0.39
CA ARG A 303 -13.13 22.60 -0.17
C ARG A 303 -12.86 23.25 1.19
N MET A 304 -12.20 22.55 2.10
CA MET A 304 -11.90 23.04 3.45
C MET A 304 -10.79 24.11 3.43
N LYS A 305 -10.72 24.91 4.49
CA LYS A 305 -9.68 25.93 4.66
C LYS A 305 -8.32 25.26 4.86
N LYS A 306 -7.42 25.46 3.89
CA LYS A 306 -6.11 24.80 3.86
C LYS A 306 -5.15 25.44 4.87
N VAL A 307 -4.29 24.60 5.45
CA VAL A 307 -3.11 25.03 6.18
C VAL A 307 -2.10 25.64 5.20
N PRO A 308 -1.46 26.78 5.52
CA PRO A 308 -0.41 27.37 4.69
C PRO A 308 0.71 26.38 4.32
N SER A 309 1.10 26.37 3.05
CA SER A 309 2.04 25.36 2.52
C SER A 309 3.42 25.35 3.18
N ASN A 310 3.88 26.49 3.71
CA ASN A 310 5.11 26.60 4.49
C ASN A 310 4.99 25.84 5.82
N ILE A 311 3.84 25.95 6.50
CA ILE A 311 3.56 25.22 7.75
C ILE A 311 3.51 23.71 7.47
N VAL A 312 2.80 23.28 6.43
CA VAL A 312 2.72 21.85 6.05
C VAL A 312 4.12 21.27 5.77
N LYS A 313 4.97 22.01 5.05
CA LYS A 313 6.36 21.60 4.79
C LYS A 313 7.17 21.51 6.07
N ASN A 314 7.06 22.50 6.97
CA ASN A 314 7.78 22.51 8.24
C ASN A 314 7.36 21.32 9.12
N ARG A 315 6.06 21.08 9.28
CA ARG A 315 5.50 19.93 10.02
C ARG A 315 6.00 18.59 9.48
N SER A 316 5.94 18.40 8.15
CA SER A 316 6.45 17.16 7.55
C SER A 316 7.94 16.94 7.78
N ARG A 317 8.76 18.02 7.74
CA ARG A 317 10.20 17.95 8.01
C ARG A 317 10.48 17.65 9.48
N GLU A 318 9.77 18.31 10.38
CA GLU A 318 9.91 18.09 11.82
C GLU A 318 9.58 16.64 12.19
N LEU A 319 8.44 16.13 11.71
CA LEU A 319 8.04 14.74 11.97
C LEU A 319 9.03 13.75 11.35
N THR A 320 9.59 14.06 10.18
CA THR A 320 10.65 13.25 9.56
C THR A 320 11.89 13.23 10.44
N SER A 321 12.35 14.39 10.94
CA SER A 321 13.51 14.46 11.85
C SER A 321 13.27 13.67 13.14
N VAL A 322 12.06 13.72 13.70
CA VAL A 322 11.68 12.93 14.89
C VAL A 322 11.76 11.43 14.59
N PHE A 323 11.18 10.99 13.47
CA PHE A 323 11.20 9.59 13.06
C PHE A 323 12.63 9.09 12.73
N GLU A 324 13.45 9.89 12.06
CA GLU A 324 14.83 9.56 11.71
C GLU A 324 15.75 9.48 12.93
N ALA A 325 15.42 10.18 14.03
CA ALA A 325 16.17 10.13 15.27
C ALA A 325 16.06 8.78 16.01
N PHE A 326 15.06 7.95 15.69
CA PHE A 326 14.90 6.63 16.32
C PHE A 326 15.77 5.57 15.65
N THR A 327 16.26 4.63 16.45
CA THR A 327 16.99 3.45 16.00
C THR A 327 16.18 2.19 16.33
N PRO A 328 15.20 1.82 15.48
CA PRO A 328 14.18 0.82 15.83
C PRO A 328 14.76 -0.60 15.99
N TYR A 329 15.94 -0.86 15.44
CA TYR A 329 16.56 -2.19 15.43
C TYR A 329 17.70 -2.36 16.46
N ASN A 330 17.89 -1.39 17.36
CA ASN A 330 18.90 -1.52 18.41
C ASN A 330 18.66 -2.78 19.26
N GLY A 331 19.72 -3.53 19.51
CA GLY A 331 19.67 -4.80 20.24
C GLY A 331 19.38 -6.03 19.36
N MET A 332 19.29 -5.87 18.04
CA MET A 332 19.31 -6.99 17.09
C MET A 332 20.73 -7.51 16.79
N GLU A 333 21.77 -6.72 17.06
CA GLU A 333 23.16 -7.14 16.86
C GLU A 333 23.49 -8.42 17.62
N GLY A 334 24.16 -9.35 16.95
CA GLY A 334 24.51 -10.66 17.50
C GLY A 334 23.38 -11.69 17.49
N ARG A 335 22.12 -11.31 17.22
CA ARG A 335 21.01 -12.25 17.11
C ARG A 335 21.19 -13.17 15.90
N VAL A 336 20.70 -14.38 16.04
CA VAL A 336 20.67 -15.40 14.97
C VAL A 336 19.20 -15.59 14.59
N GLU A 337 18.87 -15.25 13.36
CA GLU A 337 17.49 -15.19 12.86
C GLU A 337 17.38 -15.96 11.54
N ARG A 338 16.22 -16.58 11.29
CA ARG A 338 15.89 -17.07 9.95
C ARG A 338 15.49 -15.89 9.07
N ILE A 339 16.03 -15.86 7.85
CA ILE A 339 15.73 -14.87 6.82
C ILE A 339 15.21 -15.54 5.56
N TRP A 340 14.24 -14.90 4.88
CA TRP A 340 13.74 -15.32 3.57
C TRP A 340 14.29 -14.39 2.49
N ILE A 341 15.13 -14.92 1.60
CA ILE A 341 15.90 -14.14 0.63
C ILE A 341 15.13 -14.12 -0.70
N THR A 342 14.47 -13.01 -1.00
CA THR A 342 13.60 -12.90 -2.19
C THR A 342 14.01 -11.76 -3.11
N GLU A 343 14.91 -10.87 -2.68
CA GLU A 343 15.24 -9.64 -3.38
C GLU A 343 16.76 -9.43 -3.53
N ILE A 344 17.12 -8.63 -4.53
CA ILE A 344 18.49 -8.13 -4.73
C ILE A 344 18.51 -6.69 -4.26
N ALA A 345 19.53 -6.29 -3.51
CA ALA A 345 19.66 -4.92 -3.05
C ALA A 345 19.70 -3.95 -4.24
N THR A 346 18.85 -2.93 -4.20
CA THR A 346 18.63 -2.00 -5.32
C THR A 346 19.76 -0.98 -5.49
N ASP A 347 20.55 -0.76 -4.45
CA ASP A 347 21.65 0.18 -4.43
C ASP A 347 22.89 -0.33 -5.20
N GLY A 348 23.03 -1.63 -5.42
CA GLY A 348 24.21 -2.23 -6.07
C GLY A 348 25.53 -1.95 -5.35
N ILE A 349 25.49 -1.31 -4.18
CA ILE A 349 26.63 -0.73 -3.47
C ILE A 349 26.42 -0.95 -1.96
N HIS A 350 26.32 -2.20 -1.51
CA HIS A 350 26.51 -2.52 -0.09
C HIS A 350 27.25 -3.83 0.09
N LEU A 351 28.43 -3.96 -0.54
CA LEU A 351 29.68 -4.43 0.09
C LEU A 351 30.83 -4.38 -0.94
N CYS A 352 31.41 -3.19 -1.13
CA CYS A 352 32.75 -3.03 -1.67
C CYS A 352 33.62 -2.29 -0.64
N VAL A 353 33.75 -2.88 0.55
CA VAL A 353 34.75 -2.45 1.52
C VAL A 353 35.42 -3.70 2.08
N LEU A 354 36.67 -3.90 1.64
CA LEU A 354 37.74 -4.68 2.25
C LEU A 354 37.66 -6.22 2.20
N ILE A 355 37.73 -6.79 0.99
CA ILE A 355 38.61 -7.95 0.79
C ILE A 355 39.51 -7.64 -0.41
N SER A 356 40.81 -7.72 -0.16
CA SER A 356 41.93 -7.51 -1.07
C SER A 356 41.65 -7.95 -2.52
N GLY A 357 41.54 -6.98 -3.43
CA GLY A 357 42.05 -7.10 -4.80
C GLY A 357 41.55 -8.25 -5.68
N LEU A 358 40.38 -8.85 -5.44
CA LEU A 358 39.74 -9.77 -6.38
C LEU A 358 38.34 -9.32 -6.76
N TYR A 359 38.15 -9.14 -8.06
CA TYR A 359 36.88 -8.86 -8.72
C TYR A 359 35.87 -9.97 -8.42
N PHE A 360 34.77 -9.66 -7.74
CA PHE A 360 33.61 -10.54 -7.63
C PHE A 360 32.34 -9.81 -8.07
N THR A 361 32.03 -9.86 -9.36
CA THR A 361 30.74 -9.43 -9.92
C THR A 361 29.59 -10.40 -9.60
N SER A 362 29.86 -11.55 -8.98
CA SER A 362 28.87 -12.60 -8.66
C SER A 362 28.33 -12.58 -7.23
N LEU A 363 28.84 -11.72 -6.35
CA LEU A 363 28.42 -11.61 -4.93
C LEU A 363 27.78 -10.23 -4.69
N LEU A 364 26.59 -10.03 -5.26
CA LEU A 364 25.78 -8.86 -4.96
C LEU A 364 25.02 -9.06 -3.65
N SER A 365 24.83 -7.99 -2.91
CA SER A 365 24.04 -7.99 -1.68
C SER A 365 22.60 -8.41 -1.97
N LYS A 366 22.11 -9.38 -1.20
CA LYS A 366 20.74 -9.85 -1.24
C LYS A 366 19.97 -9.29 -0.05
N VAL A 367 18.67 -9.13 -0.24
CA VAL A 367 17.76 -8.68 0.81
C VAL A 367 16.95 -9.89 1.26
N GLY A 368 17.14 -10.27 2.51
CA GLY A 368 16.28 -11.19 3.22
C GLY A 368 15.34 -10.45 4.17
N HIS A 369 14.22 -11.05 4.54
CA HIS A 369 13.35 -10.52 5.59
C HIS A 369 13.35 -11.46 6.80
N THR A 370 13.40 -10.92 8.02
CA THR A 370 13.15 -11.71 9.26
C THR A 370 11.66 -12.01 9.44
N LYS A 371 11.28 -12.77 10.47
CA LYS A 371 9.86 -12.96 10.83
C LYS A 371 9.14 -11.63 11.14
N GLY A 372 9.83 -10.64 11.70
CA GLY A 372 9.30 -9.28 11.90
C GLY A 372 9.25 -8.43 10.62
N TYR A 373 9.52 -9.02 9.45
CA TYR A 373 9.63 -8.31 8.18
C TYR A 373 10.71 -7.21 8.16
N VAL A 374 11.76 -7.38 8.96
CA VAL A 374 12.94 -6.50 8.98
C VAL A 374 13.87 -6.89 7.84
N GLN A 375 14.32 -5.93 7.05
CA GLN A 375 15.28 -6.14 5.96
C GLN A 375 16.67 -6.48 6.50
N VAL A 376 17.20 -7.61 6.08
CA VAL A 376 18.56 -8.09 6.38
C VAL A 376 19.36 -8.12 5.08
N LEU A 377 20.39 -7.28 5.01
CA LEU A 377 21.34 -7.25 3.91
C LEU A 377 22.43 -8.28 4.16
N VAL A 378 22.57 -9.23 3.23
CA VAL A 378 23.55 -10.32 3.31
C VAL A 378 24.32 -10.45 1.99
N ILE A 379 25.58 -10.84 2.07
CA ILE A 379 26.34 -11.24 0.87
C ILE A 379 26.00 -12.70 0.56
N ALA A 380 25.42 -12.94 -0.61
CA ALA A 380 24.94 -14.25 -1.00
C ALA A 380 25.00 -14.45 -2.53
N PRO A 381 25.44 -15.61 -3.04
CA PRO A 381 25.27 -15.97 -4.45
C PRO A 381 23.81 -15.90 -4.92
N GLU A 382 23.62 -15.73 -6.22
CA GLU A 382 22.29 -15.67 -6.85
C GLU A 382 21.47 -16.95 -6.63
N SER A 383 22.12 -18.10 -6.47
CA SER A 383 21.47 -19.38 -6.18
C SER A 383 20.69 -19.41 -4.85
N MET A 384 20.93 -18.47 -3.93
CA MET A 384 20.17 -18.34 -2.69
C MET A 384 18.87 -17.54 -2.84
N LEU A 385 18.63 -16.89 -3.99
CA LEU A 385 17.35 -16.21 -4.23
C LEU A 385 16.21 -17.24 -4.26
N GLY A 386 15.17 -16.95 -3.49
CA GLY A 386 14.04 -17.85 -3.28
C GLY A 386 14.29 -18.92 -2.24
N THR A 387 15.33 -18.79 -1.42
CA THR A 387 15.60 -19.71 -0.31
C THR A 387 15.45 -19.00 1.04
N SER A 388 15.50 -19.78 2.11
CA SER A 388 15.63 -19.24 3.46
C SER A 388 16.98 -19.64 4.06
N ALA A 389 17.52 -18.82 4.93
CA ALA A 389 18.81 -19.06 5.56
C ALA A 389 18.79 -18.63 7.03
N ILE A 390 19.67 -19.22 7.84
CA ILE A 390 19.97 -18.72 9.18
C ILE A 390 21.08 -17.69 9.04
N ALA A 391 20.83 -16.47 9.50
CA ALA A 391 21.77 -15.37 9.43
C ALA A 391 22.05 -14.79 10.83
N LYS A 392 23.32 -14.46 11.08
CA LYS A 392 23.71 -13.69 12.26
C LYS A 392 23.72 -12.22 11.91
N ILE A 393 22.99 -11.41 12.67
CA ILE A 393 22.99 -9.96 12.50
C ILE A 393 24.32 -9.41 13.03
N THR A 394 25.08 -8.74 12.18
CA THR A 394 26.42 -8.20 12.49
C THR A 394 26.37 -6.74 12.88
N SER A 395 25.47 -5.96 12.28
CA SER A 395 25.29 -4.54 12.59
C SER A 395 23.88 -4.08 12.26
N VAL A 396 23.45 -2.99 12.89
CA VAL A 396 22.13 -2.39 12.67
C VAL A 396 22.24 -1.04 11.97
N GLY A 397 21.39 -0.83 10.97
CA GLY A 397 21.16 0.46 10.35
C GLY A 397 19.79 1.02 10.73
N ARG A 398 19.45 2.20 10.19
CA ARG A 398 18.14 2.83 10.42
C ARG A 398 17.00 2.12 9.68
N TRP A 399 17.26 1.68 8.46
CA TRP A 399 16.26 1.16 7.53
C TRP A 399 16.33 -0.36 7.35
N SER A 400 17.51 -0.92 7.62
CA SER A 400 17.83 -2.33 7.46
C SER A 400 18.88 -2.73 8.48
N VAL A 401 19.08 -4.03 8.64
CA VAL A 401 20.19 -4.61 9.40
C VAL A 401 21.12 -5.36 8.44
N PHE A 402 22.35 -5.59 8.85
CA PHE A 402 23.33 -6.33 8.07
C PHE A 402 23.64 -7.64 8.77
N GLY A 403 23.92 -8.68 8.00
CA GLY A 403 24.25 -9.97 8.58
C GLY A 403 25.06 -10.87 7.66
N GLU A 404 25.52 -11.97 8.26
CA GLU A 404 26.24 -13.04 7.59
C GLU A 404 25.40 -14.31 7.63
N VAL A 405 25.29 -14.98 6.48
CA VAL A 405 24.60 -16.27 6.39
C VAL A 405 25.48 -17.34 7.05
N ILE A 406 24.93 -18.03 8.05
CA ILE A 406 25.57 -19.14 8.74
C ILE A 406 25.21 -20.48 8.06
N GLU A 407 23.93 -20.65 7.72
CA GLU A 407 23.40 -21.91 7.18
C GLU A 407 22.31 -21.64 6.15
N THR A 408 22.35 -22.32 5.01
CA THR A 408 21.28 -22.27 4.01
C THR A 408 20.28 -23.41 4.24
N LEU A 409 19.01 -23.07 4.39
CA LEU A 409 17.93 -24.04 4.53
C LEU A 409 17.40 -24.38 3.13
N THR A 410 17.97 -25.41 2.51
CA THR A 410 17.51 -25.92 1.21
C THR A 410 16.16 -26.61 1.35
N GLN A 411 15.27 -26.42 0.38
CA GLN A 411 13.99 -27.15 0.34
C GLN A 411 14.27 -28.66 0.28
N VAL A 412 13.84 -29.40 1.30
CA VAL A 412 13.89 -30.86 1.27
C VAL A 412 12.93 -31.30 0.16
N ASN A 413 13.48 -31.89 -0.90
CA ASN A 413 12.70 -32.49 -1.97
C ASN A 413 11.92 -33.66 -1.37
N LEU A 414 10.63 -33.47 -1.09
CA LEU A 414 9.70 -34.53 -0.68
C LEU A 414 9.41 -35.44 -1.89
N LYS A 415 10.42 -36.22 -2.30
CA LYS A 415 10.30 -37.31 -3.26
C LYS A 415 11.09 -38.55 -2.84
N THR A 416 11.16 -38.88 -1.55
CA THR A 416 11.51 -40.24 -1.13
C THR A 416 11.06 -40.55 0.31
N VAL A 417 9.77 -40.80 0.52
CA VAL A 417 9.34 -41.70 1.60
C VAL A 417 8.50 -42.79 0.97
N SER A 418 9.18 -43.85 0.54
CA SER A 418 8.51 -45.09 0.16
C SER A 418 7.82 -45.68 1.38
N LYS A 419 6.55 -46.04 1.19
CA LYS A 419 5.69 -46.76 2.11
C LYS A 419 6.44 -47.94 2.75
N LYS A 420 6.55 -47.93 4.08
CA LYS A 420 6.59 -49.16 4.89
C LYS A 420 5.48 -49.06 5.92
N VAL A 421 4.42 -49.82 5.66
CA VAL A 421 3.34 -50.11 6.60
C VAL A 421 3.82 -51.24 7.51
N PRO A 422 3.78 -51.12 8.84
CA PRO A 422 3.77 -52.27 9.73
C PRO A 422 2.33 -52.70 10.01
N ASN A 423 2.07 -54.00 9.86
CA ASN A 423 0.84 -54.71 10.23
C ASN A 423 0.36 -54.37 11.65
N GLN A 424 -0.94 -54.14 11.81
CA GLN A 424 -1.65 -54.30 13.07
C GLN A 424 -2.43 -55.62 13.04
N ASP A 425 -1.98 -56.57 13.85
CA ASP A 425 -2.80 -57.66 14.36
C ASP A 425 -2.86 -57.55 15.89
N ASN A 426 -4.07 -57.80 16.43
CA ASN A 426 -4.41 -58.13 17.81
C ASN A 426 -4.43 -57.02 18.87
N CYS A 427 -5.64 -56.61 19.29
CA CYS A 427 -6.25 -57.13 20.54
C CYS A 427 -7.65 -56.53 20.80
N SER A 428 -8.59 -57.39 21.16
CA SER A 428 -9.92 -57.11 21.74
C SER A 428 -9.93 -57.60 23.22
N PRO A 429 -11.06 -57.56 23.95
CA PRO A 429 -11.66 -56.43 24.69
C PRO A 429 -11.81 -56.76 26.21
N CYS A 430 -12.65 -55.97 26.94
CA CYS A 430 -13.15 -56.11 28.35
C CYS A 430 -12.58 -55.05 29.33
N SER A 431 -13.30 -54.44 30.28
CA SER A 431 -14.68 -54.60 30.80
C SER A 431 -14.93 -53.60 31.95
N ASN A 432 -16.17 -53.07 32.06
CA ASN A 432 -16.94 -52.70 33.29
C ASN A 432 -16.39 -51.59 34.24
N GLN A 433 -17.14 -50.70 34.93
CA GLN A 433 -18.57 -50.66 35.32
C GLN A 433 -18.93 -49.32 36.04
N PHE A 434 -20.22 -48.94 36.01
CA PHE A 434 -21.01 -47.96 36.84
C PHE A 434 -20.70 -46.45 36.69
N GLU A 435 -21.65 -45.51 36.61
CA GLU A 435 -23.06 -45.47 37.05
C GLU A 435 -23.91 -44.42 36.26
N SER A 436 -25.22 -44.48 36.47
CA SER A 436 -26.38 -44.09 35.62
C SER A 436 -26.72 -42.59 35.45
N CYS A 437 -27.36 -42.24 34.33
CA CYS A 437 -28.79 -41.84 34.34
C CYS A 437 -29.42 -41.91 32.94
N ALA A 438 -30.63 -42.47 32.89
CA ALA A 438 -31.37 -42.81 31.69
C ALA A 438 -32.36 -41.71 31.28
N CYS A 439 -32.56 -41.51 29.99
CA CYS A 439 -33.89 -41.67 29.36
C CYS A 439 -33.79 -41.59 27.83
N SER A 440 -34.34 -42.61 27.21
CA SER A 440 -34.26 -42.97 25.79
C SER A 440 -35.39 -42.36 24.97
N LYS A 441 -35.14 -42.11 23.66
CA LYS A 441 -35.87 -42.63 22.48
C LYS A 441 -35.75 -41.67 21.28
N GLU A 442 -35.02 -42.12 20.27
CA GLU A 442 -35.15 -41.74 18.84
C GLU A 442 -36.26 -42.59 18.16
N PRO A 443 -36.46 -42.54 16.82
CA PRO A 443 -36.62 -41.42 15.86
C PRO A 443 -37.91 -41.63 15.00
N GLU A 444 -38.17 -40.78 13.98
CA GLU A 444 -38.62 -41.15 12.61
C GLU A 444 -39.00 -39.90 11.76
N PRO A 445 -39.01 -39.99 10.41
CA PRO A 445 -38.83 -38.90 9.45
C PRO A 445 -40.13 -38.47 8.74
N CYS A 446 -40.10 -37.37 7.98
CA CYS A 446 -41.17 -37.04 7.04
C CYS A 446 -40.62 -36.65 5.65
N SER A 447 -41.00 -37.48 4.67
CA SER A 447 -41.07 -37.16 3.25
C SER A 447 -42.29 -36.30 2.92
N CYS A 448 -42.23 -35.48 1.86
CA CYS A 448 -43.25 -35.34 0.80
C CYS A 448 -42.84 -34.20 -0.17
N GLY A 449 -42.76 -34.49 -1.48
CA GLY A 449 -42.75 -33.51 -2.58
C GLY A 449 -44.16 -33.28 -3.15
N PRO A 450 -44.33 -33.06 -4.47
CA PRO A 450 -44.32 -31.75 -5.17
C PRO A 450 -45.61 -31.49 -5.98
N ASP A 451 -45.79 -30.26 -6.52
CA ASP A 451 -46.63 -29.86 -7.69
C ASP A 451 -46.83 -28.31 -7.65
N SER A 452 -46.97 -27.51 -8.71
CA SER A 452 -47.20 -27.72 -10.14
C SER A 452 -46.91 -26.42 -10.93
N SER A 453 -46.67 -26.63 -12.23
CA SER A 453 -46.65 -25.73 -13.39
C SER A 453 -47.77 -24.66 -13.50
N ARG A 454 -47.47 -23.52 -14.15
CA ARG A 454 -48.19 -23.04 -15.37
C ARG A 454 -47.59 -21.79 -16.02
N GLU A 455 -47.62 -21.82 -17.35
CA GLU A 455 -47.14 -20.86 -18.35
C GLU A 455 -48.16 -19.75 -18.71
N HIS A 456 -47.73 -18.87 -19.64
CA HIS A 456 -48.48 -17.89 -20.46
C HIS A 456 -48.82 -16.54 -19.80
N SER A 457 -48.71 -15.36 -20.42
CA SER A 457 -48.60 -14.96 -21.84
C SER A 457 -48.26 -13.48 -21.99
N VAL A 458 -47.73 -13.16 -23.17
CA VAL A 458 -47.66 -11.89 -23.92
C VAL A 458 -48.79 -10.86 -23.65
N LEU A 459 -48.43 -9.57 -23.59
CA LEU A 459 -49.25 -8.47 -24.12
C LEU A 459 -48.38 -7.23 -24.44
N GLU A 460 -48.53 -6.77 -25.68
CA GLU A 460 -47.99 -5.56 -26.30
C GLU A 460 -48.80 -4.28 -25.95
N GLU A 461 -48.23 -3.14 -26.36
CA GLU A 461 -48.85 -1.82 -26.62
C GLU A 461 -49.24 -0.96 -25.38
N CYS A 462 -49.15 0.37 -25.37
CA CYS A 462 -49.07 1.34 -26.47
C CYS A 462 -48.48 2.69 -25.99
N THR A 463 -48.14 3.50 -26.99
CA THR A 463 -47.62 4.87 -27.02
C THR A 463 -48.41 5.94 -26.26
N ALA A 464 -47.71 6.96 -25.75
CA ALA A 464 -48.21 8.35 -25.72
C ALA A 464 -47.05 9.35 -25.74
N SER A 465 -47.01 10.15 -26.82
CA SER A 465 -46.18 11.34 -26.95
C SER A 465 -46.86 12.53 -26.28
N MET A 466 -46.10 13.43 -25.65
CA MET A 466 -46.44 14.85 -25.68
C MET A 466 -45.18 15.74 -25.68
N ASN A 467 -45.16 16.61 -26.68
CA ASN A 467 -44.29 17.75 -26.86
C ASN A 467 -44.45 18.79 -25.75
N GLY A 468 -43.34 19.46 -25.40
CA GLY A 468 -43.33 20.70 -24.61
C GLY A 468 -42.04 21.47 -24.89
N SER A 469 -42.15 22.50 -25.72
CA SER A 469 -41.09 23.30 -26.31
C SER A 469 -40.55 24.44 -25.42
N ARG A 470 -39.28 24.80 -25.67
CA ARG A 470 -38.63 26.14 -25.59
C ARG A 470 -38.43 26.78 -24.21
N MET A 471 -37.18 27.15 -23.89
CA MET A 471 -36.60 28.46 -24.27
C MET A 471 -35.08 28.47 -24.06
N GLU A 472 -34.40 29.12 -25.02
CA GLU A 472 -32.99 29.51 -24.99
C GLU A 472 -32.73 30.57 -23.90
N ASP A 473 -31.53 30.57 -23.31
CA ASP A 473 -30.86 31.85 -23.07
C ASP A 473 -29.35 31.76 -23.31
N ARG A 474 -28.89 32.62 -24.21
CA ARG A 474 -27.49 32.85 -24.60
C ARG A 474 -26.98 33.98 -23.73
N SER A 475 -25.89 33.78 -22.99
CA SER A 475 -25.04 34.91 -22.62
C SER A 475 -23.56 34.64 -22.91
N ASN A 476 -23.13 35.30 -23.98
CA ASN A 476 -21.78 35.41 -24.48
C ASN A 476 -21.05 36.49 -23.65
N LYS A 477 -19.93 36.16 -23.00
CA LYS A 477 -19.03 37.17 -22.40
C LYS A 477 -17.56 36.87 -22.73
N ASN A 478 -17.05 37.64 -23.69
CA ASN A 478 -15.65 37.72 -24.09
C ASN A 478 -14.75 38.29 -22.96
N PRO A 479 -13.48 37.84 -22.80
CA PRO A 479 -12.67 38.10 -21.60
C PRO A 479 -11.60 39.20 -21.73
N ILE A 480 -11.78 40.20 -22.60
CA ILE A 480 -10.74 41.22 -22.89
C ILE A 480 -10.86 42.51 -22.05
N GLY A 481 -11.94 42.69 -21.26
CA GLY A 481 -12.15 43.90 -20.45
C GLY A 481 -11.56 43.88 -19.03
N TRP A 482 -11.14 42.73 -18.51
CA TRP A 482 -10.74 42.60 -17.09
C TRP A 482 -9.25 42.87 -16.83
N LEU A 483 -8.40 42.74 -17.87
CA LEU A 483 -6.94 42.87 -17.77
C LEU A 483 -6.41 44.32 -17.77
N LEU A 484 -7.25 45.33 -17.99
CA LEU A 484 -6.83 46.73 -18.02
C LEU A 484 -7.19 47.53 -16.75
N ARG A 485 -7.83 46.90 -15.74
CA ARG A 485 -8.26 47.58 -14.51
C ARG A 485 -7.37 47.33 -13.28
N LYS A 486 -6.29 46.54 -13.40
CA LYS A 486 -5.37 46.22 -12.28
C LYS A 486 -3.94 46.76 -12.43
N ARG A 487 -3.68 47.63 -13.42
CA ARG A 487 -2.34 48.18 -13.72
C ARG A 487 -2.17 49.68 -13.42
N ARG A 488 -3.14 50.33 -12.78
CA ARG A 488 -3.03 51.68 -12.20
C ARG A 488 -3.43 51.62 -10.73
N ASN A 489 -2.48 51.30 -9.86
CA ASN A 489 -2.47 51.62 -8.42
C ASN A 489 -1.18 51.09 -7.78
N HIS A 490 -0.04 51.42 -8.39
CA HIS A 490 1.27 51.16 -7.78
C HIS A 490 2.28 52.26 -8.09
N GLU A 491 1.83 53.52 -8.07
CA GLU A 491 2.70 54.69 -8.01
C GLU A 491 2.03 55.72 -7.08
N HIS A 492 2.85 56.34 -6.22
CA HIS A 492 2.51 57.22 -5.08
C HIS A 492 2.20 56.55 -3.74
N LYS A 493 3.26 56.26 -2.97
CA LYS A 493 3.69 57.16 -1.88
C LYS A 493 5.00 56.65 -1.26
N LYS A 494 6.05 57.45 -1.48
CA LYS A 494 7.33 57.40 -0.78
C LYS A 494 7.45 58.77 -0.10
N ALA A 495 7.51 58.80 1.23
CA ALA A 495 8.19 59.78 2.08
C ALA A 495 7.57 59.77 3.48
N GLU A 496 8.34 59.26 4.46
CA GLU A 496 8.62 59.95 5.72
C GLU A 496 9.75 59.23 6.49
N ASN A 497 10.92 59.87 6.45
CA ASN A 497 12.04 60.01 7.40
C ASN A 497 12.50 58.90 8.37
N GLY A 498 13.83 58.73 8.41
CA GLY A 498 14.59 58.14 9.52
C GLY A 498 16.01 57.71 9.13
N GLY A 499 17.03 58.57 9.28
CA GLY A 499 18.38 58.41 8.69
C GLY A 499 19.39 57.53 9.45
N GLY A 500 20.56 57.29 8.83
CA GLY A 500 21.79 56.81 9.50
C GLY A 500 22.66 55.82 8.69
N PRO A 501 24.01 55.86 8.76
CA PRO A 501 24.90 55.61 7.62
C PRO A 501 25.52 54.20 7.56
N GLY A 502 25.93 53.72 6.37
CA GLY A 502 26.71 52.47 6.31
C GLY A 502 27.12 51.88 4.96
N LEU A 503 27.29 52.66 3.88
CA LEU A 503 27.80 52.14 2.60
C LEU A 503 29.28 51.71 2.64
N LYS A 504 29.97 51.88 3.79
CA LYS A 504 31.33 51.40 4.04
C LYS A 504 31.40 49.96 4.58
N LYS A 505 30.29 49.42 5.11
CA LYS A 505 30.24 48.06 5.70
C LYS A 505 30.01 46.95 4.67
N LYS A 506 29.66 47.29 3.42
CA LYS A 506 29.33 46.31 2.37
C LYS A 506 30.52 45.86 1.53
N LEU A 507 31.67 46.53 1.64
CA LEU A 507 32.88 46.19 0.90
C LEU A 507 33.90 45.40 1.74
N ASP A 508 33.90 45.55 3.07
CA ASP A 508 34.79 44.81 3.97
C ASP A 508 34.35 43.35 4.25
N TRP A 509 33.09 43.00 3.97
CA TRP A 509 32.59 41.61 4.10
C TRP A 509 33.08 40.68 2.98
N ALA A 510 33.60 41.21 1.87
CA ALA A 510 33.96 40.42 0.69
C ALA A 510 35.38 39.83 0.72
N LEU A 511 36.22 40.16 1.71
CA LEU A 511 37.64 39.76 1.73
C LEU A 511 38.14 39.15 3.05
N GLY A 512 37.26 38.82 3.99
CA GLY A 512 37.66 38.24 5.29
C GLY A 512 36.84 37.02 5.67
N GLY A 513 37.46 35.83 5.63
CA GLY A 513 36.97 34.65 6.34
C GLY A 513 36.65 33.43 5.48
N TRP A 514 37.65 32.89 4.78
CA TRP A 514 37.56 31.51 4.28
C TRP A 514 38.11 30.58 5.35
N GLY A 515 37.26 29.70 5.88
CA GLY A 515 37.65 28.74 6.90
C GLY A 515 38.62 27.69 6.35
N ILE A 516 39.29 26.97 7.24
CA ILE A 516 40.18 25.84 6.88
C ILE A 516 39.43 24.80 6.03
N VAL A 517 38.13 24.61 6.31
CA VAL A 517 37.26 23.69 5.58
C VAL A 517 36.99 24.16 4.15
N ASP A 518 36.74 25.45 3.94
CA ASP A 518 36.51 26.02 2.60
C ASP A 518 37.78 25.95 1.74
N ARG A 519 38.94 26.16 2.37
CA ARG A 519 40.25 25.98 1.73
C ARG A 519 40.50 24.52 1.37
N ALA A 520 40.16 23.57 2.25
CA ALA A 520 40.30 22.14 1.97
C ALA A 520 39.37 21.68 0.83
N LEU A 521 38.14 22.18 0.78
CA LEU A 521 37.18 21.88 -0.30
C LEU A 521 37.63 22.44 -1.64
N LEU A 522 38.18 23.66 -1.68
CA LEU A 522 38.76 24.20 -2.91
C LEU A 522 39.99 23.43 -3.38
N VAL A 523 40.89 23.07 -2.46
CA VAL A 523 42.08 22.27 -2.81
C VAL A 523 41.66 20.89 -3.32
N GLY A 524 40.70 20.24 -2.66
CA GLY A 524 40.14 18.97 -3.12
C GLY A 524 39.49 19.07 -4.51
N SER A 525 38.75 20.15 -4.76
CA SER A 525 38.13 20.40 -6.07
C SER A 525 39.17 20.66 -7.16
N LEU A 526 40.25 21.39 -6.85
CA LEU A 526 41.35 21.66 -7.77
C LEU A 526 42.14 20.39 -8.11
N VAL A 527 42.43 19.55 -7.11
CA VAL A 527 43.12 18.26 -7.31
C VAL A 527 42.27 17.33 -8.17
N SER A 528 40.95 17.26 -7.92
CA SER A 528 40.04 16.43 -8.70
C SER A 528 39.97 16.90 -10.17
N PHE A 529 39.93 18.21 -10.39
CA PHE A 529 39.97 18.79 -11.74
C PHE A 529 41.29 18.47 -12.48
N LEU A 530 42.43 18.62 -11.80
CA LEU A 530 43.74 18.29 -12.38
C LEU A 530 43.88 16.80 -12.72
N MET A 531 43.32 15.91 -11.90
CA MET A 531 43.30 14.47 -12.17
C MET A 531 42.45 14.13 -13.40
N ILE A 532 41.30 14.77 -13.57
CA ILE A 532 40.45 14.61 -14.77
C ILE A 532 41.20 15.06 -16.02
N VAL A 533 41.88 16.21 -15.96
CA VAL A 533 42.70 16.70 -17.08
C VAL A 533 43.85 15.74 -17.40
N ALA A 534 44.54 15.21 -16.38
CA ALA A 534 45.61 14.23 -16.59
C ALA A 534 45.11 12.93 -17.24
N VAL A 535 43.93 12.45 -16.86
CA VAL A 535 43.30 11.26 -17.48
C VAL A 535 42.91 11.54 -18.93
N ILE A 536 42.37 12.72 -19.24
CA ILE A 536 42.03 13.09 -20.62
C ILE A 536 43.28 13.17 -21.49
N ILE A 537 44.36 13.81 -21.00
CA ILE A 537 45.64 13.88 -21.70
C ILE A 537 46.23 12.47 -21.92
N HIS A 538 46.15 11.59 -20.92
CA HIS A 538 46.63 10.22 -21.04
C HIS A 538 45.83 9.39 -22.07
N LEU A 539 44.51 9.59 -22.13
CA LEU A 539 43.64 8.94 -23.12
C LEU A 539 43.89 9.48 -24.54
N GLU A 540 44.16 10.78 -24.68
CA GLU A 540 44.54 11.37 -25.98
C GLU A 540 45.91 10.90 -26.47
N PHE A 541 46.89 10.75 -25.56
CA PHE A 541 48.21 10.21 -25.91
C PHE A 541 48.16 8.74 -26.33
N ARG A 542 47.30 7.94 -25.68
CA ARG A 542 47.11 6.52 -26.01
C ARG A 542 46.39 6.29 -27.34
N ASN A 543 45.63 7.26 -27.83
CA ASN A 543 44.96 7.19 -29.15
C ASN A 543 45.84 7.70 -30.31
N ARG A 544 47.09 8.14 -30.05
CA ARG A 544 48.02 8.64 -31.08
C ARG A 544 49.26 7.77 -31.31
N PHE A 545 49.33 6.57 -30.73
CA PHE A 545 50.39 5.59 -30.97
C PHE A 545 49.84 4.21 -31.33
#